data_AF-A0A920E0S6-F1
#
_entry.id   AF-A0A920E0S6-F1
#
_cell.length_a   1.000
_cell.length_b   1.000
_cell.length_c   1.000
_cell.angle_alpha   90.00
_cell.angle_beta   90.00
_cell.angle_gamma   90.00
#
_symmetry.space_group_name_H-M   'P 1'
#
loop_
_entity.id
_entity.type
_entity.pdbx_description
1 polymer ?
#
loop_
_entity_poly.entity_id
_entity_poly.type
_entity_poly.pdbx_seq_one_letter_code
_entity_poly.pdbx_strand_id
1 'polypeptide(L)'
;MNEPSGNHHIEAMQCGLPVLYINSGGIPEYCTGFGEVFDNENLEEKLNYFINNYFDYFKNISTYKNNSEIMCKEYYDLFCELDRLQVKPKSNYDTKNKFIFLFEYYFSKTFLYFSKSFNQIKKMQKL
;
A
#
# COMPACT_ATOMS: atom_id res chain seq x y z
N MET A 1 1.00 13.28 7.76
CA MET A 1 0.00 12.44 7.06
C MET A 1 0.75 11.67 6.01
N ASN A 2 0.73 10.33 6.05
CA ASN A 2 1.38 9.49 5.05
C ASN A 2 0.29 8.66 4.39
N GLU A 3 0.00 8.92 3.13
CA GLU A 3 -0.91 8.13 2.31
C GLU A 3 -0.05 7.09 1.57
N PRO A 4 -0.09 5.79 1.97
CA PRO A 4 0.82 4.80 1.41
C PRO A 4 0.50 4.44 -0.05
N SER A 5 -0.76 4.57 -0.51
CA SER A 5 -1.14 4.36 -1.92
C SER A 5 -2.61 4.73 -2.21
N GLY A 6 -2.99 6.01 -2.08
CA GLY A 6 -4.36 6.43 -2.39
C GLY A 6 -4.61 6.49 -3.89
N ASN A 7 -5.16 5.45 -4.53
CA ASN A 7 -5.29 5.37 -6.01
C ASN A 7 -6.17 6.47 -6.67
N HIS A 8 -6.90 7.26 -5.89
CA HIS A 8 -7.80 8.30 -6.39
C HIS A 8 -7.11 9.33 -7.30
N HIS A 9 -5.82 9.63 -7.09
CA HIS A 9 -5.10 10.57 -7.95
C HIS A 9 -4.82 9.96 -9.34
N ILE A 10 -4.48 8.67 -9.40
CA ILE A 10 -4.33 7.92 -10.65
C ILE A 10 -5.67 7.88 -11.39
N GLU A 11 -6.76 7.60 -10.69
CA GLU A 11 -8.11 7.58 -11.25
C GLU A 11 -8.53 8.95 -11.79
N ALA A 12 -8.25 10.04 -11.07
CA ALA A 12 -8.53 11.39 -11.53
C ALA A 12 -7.78 11.70 -12.84
N MET A 13 -6.49 11.40 -12.91
CA MET A 13 -5.69 11.62 -14.11
C MET A 13 -6.13 10.75 -15.29
N GLN A 14 -6.48 9.48 -15.06
CA GLN A 14 -7.06 8.59 -16.09
C GLN A 14 -8.44 9.09 -16.58
N CYS A 15 -9.18 9.79 -15.73
CA CYS A 15 -10.44 10.46 -16.09
C CYS A 15 -10.24 11.84 -16.75
N GLY A 16 -9.02 12.26 -17.04
CA GLY A 16 -8.76 13.54 -17.71
C GLY A 16 -8.62 14.75 -16.77
N LEU A 17 -8.49 14.52 -15.46
CA LEU A 17 -8.52 15.60 -14.46
C LEU A 17 -7.12 15.85 -13.88
N PRO A 18 -6.58 17.08 -14.03
CA PRO A 18 -5.44 17.56 -13.26
C PRO A 18 -5.70 17.52 -11.76
N VAL A 19 -4.63 17.34 -10.98
CA VAL A 19 -4.72 17.14 -9.52
C VAL A 19 -3.96 18.20 -8.73
N LEU A 20 -4.53 18.66 -7.61
CA LEU A 20 -3.80 19.39 -6.58
C LEU A 20 -3.54 18.41 -5.44
N TYR A 21 -2.27 18.13 -5.13
CA TYR A 21 -1.89 17.01 -4.27
C TYR A 21 -0.86 17.39 -3.20
N ILE A 22 -0.94 16.71 -2.05
CA ILE A 22 -0.01 16.96 -0.95
C ILE A 22 1.34 16.29 -1.21
N ASN A 23 2.43 16.95 -0.80
CA ASN A 23 3.77 16.39 -0.85
C ASN A 23 3.96 15.29 0.22
N SER A 24 3.48 14.07 -0.06
CA SER A 24 3.54 12.96 0.88
C SER A 24 3.65 11.60 0.19
N GLY A 25 4.47 10.72 0.78
CA GLY A 25 4.62 9.34 0.33
C GLY A 25 5.04 9.25 -1.13
N GLY A 26 4.42 8.33 -1.86
CA GLY A 26 4.66 8.11 -3.29
C GLY A 26 3.80 8.96 -4.23
N ILE A 27 3.01 9.91 -3.72
CA ILE A 27 2.08 10.71 -4.55
C ILE A 27 2.83 11.60 -5.55
N PRO A 28 3.92 12.31 -5.18
CA PRO A 28 4.64 13.15 -6.12
C PRO A 28 5.15 12.39 -7.36
N GLU A 29 5.56 11.13 -7.21
CA GLU A 29 6.03 10.30 -8.32
C GLU A 29 4.94 10.06 -9.37
N TYR A 30 3.68 9.92 -8.95
CA TYR A 30 2.57 9.69 -9.88
C TYR A 30 1.97 10.98 -10.45
N CYS A 31 2.04 12.10 -9.73
CA CYS A 31 1.31 13.33 -10.06
C CYS A 31 2.18 14.44 -10.69
N THR A 32 3.52 14.33 -10.62
CA THR A 32 4.44 15.33 -11.17
C THR A 32 4.19 15.56 -12.67
N GLY A 33 3.94 16.82 -13.05
CA GLY A 33 3.66 17.23 -14.44
C GLY A 33 2.18 17.19 -14.85
N PHE A 34 1.31 16.62 -14.01
CA PHE A 34 -0.12 16.46 -14.25
C PHE A 34 -0.98 17.26 -13.26
N GLY A 35 -0.34 18.11 -12.46
CA GLY A 35 -0.96 18.80 -11.36
C GLY A 35 0.03 19.62 -10.54
N GLU A 36 -0.46 20.22 -9.46
CA GLU A 36 0.35 21.06 -8.57
C GLU A 36 0.53 20.40 -7.20
N VAL A 37 1.73 20.51 -6.65
CA VAL A 37 2.05 20.04 -5.30
C VAL A 37 1.83 21.15 -4.27
N PHE A 38 1.28 20.79 -3.11
CA PHE A 38 1.16 21.67 -1.96
C PHE A 38 1.64 21.00 -0.66
N ASP A 39 1.90 21.83 0.33
CA ASP A 39 2.21 21.49 1.72
C ASP A 39 1.18 22.15 2.64
N ASN A 40 1.15 21.74 3.91
CA ASN A 40 0.15 22.23 4.88
C ASN A 40 0.14 23.76 5.05
N GLU A 41 1.23 24.44 4.71
CA GLU A 41 1.41 25.88 4.91
C GLU A 41 1.10 26.73 3.67
N ASN A 42 0.99 26.13 2.48
CA ASN A 42 0.91 26.86 1.21
C ASN A 42 -0.33 26.52 0.35
N LEU A 43 -1.32 25.81 0.92
CA LEU A 43 -2.50 25.33 0.19
C LEU A 43 -3.20 26.44 -0.60
N GLU A 44 -3.42 27.62 0.00
CA GLU A 44 -4.14 28.72 -0.66
C GLU A 44 -3.33 29.29 -1.85
N GLU A 45 -2.02 29.50 -1.65
CA GLU A 45 -1.12 29.95 -2.72
C GLU A 45 -1.10 28.96 -3.88
N LYS A 46 -0.96 27.67 -3.56
CA LYS A 46 -0.89 26.58 -4.54
C LYS A 46 -2.21 26.34 -5.25
N LEU A 47 -3.34 26.51 -4.57
CA LEU A 47 -4.66 26.46 -5.19
C LEU A 47 -4.82 27.58 -6.24
N ASN A 48 -4.44 28.81 -5.90
CA ASN A 48 -4.48 29.93 -6.84
C ASN A 48 -3.55 29.70 -8.03
N TYR A 49 -2.34 29.19 -7.78
CA TYR A 49 -1.41 28.82 -8.84
C TYR A 49 -1.98 27.72 -9.73
N PHE A 50 -2.57 26.67 -9.15
CA PHE A 50 -3.18 25.57 -9.88
C PHE A 50 -4.34 26.04 -10.78
N ILE A 51 -5.22 26.91 -10.28
CA ILE A 51 -6.32 27.49 -11.08
C ILE A 51 -5.77 28.26 -12.28
N ASN A 52 -4.74 29.09 -12.07
CA ASN A 52 -4.15 29.92 -13.13
C ASN A 52 -3.42 29.09 -14.21
N ASN A 53 -2.88 27.93 -13.86
CA ASN A 53 -2.13 27.05 -14.76
C ASN A 53 -2.90 25.77 -15.13
N TYR A 54 -4.20 25.69 -14.83
CA TYR A 54 -5.00 24.47 -14.97
C TYR A 54 -4.94 23.87 -16.38
N PHE A 55 -5.03 24.72 -17.41
CA PHE A 55 -5.04 24.28 -18.80
C PHE A 55 -3.72 23.67 -19.26
N ASP A 56 -2.59 24.10 -18.70
CA ASP A 56 -1.28 23.52 -18.99
C ASP A 56 -1.21 22.09 -18.43
N TYR A 57 -1.67 21.90 -17.20
CA TYR A 57 -1.79 20.55 -16.62
C TYR A 57 -2.78 19.69 -17.41
N PHE A 58 -3.94 20.22 -17.77
CA PHE A 58 -4.96 19.51 -18.55
C PHE A 58 -4.42 19.01 -19.89
N LYS A 59 -3.64 19.83 -20.60
CA LYS A 59 -2.98 19.44 -21.85
C LYS A 59 -2.01 18.27 -21.61
N ASN A 60 -1.26 18.29 -20.51
CA ASN A 60 -0.30 17.25 -20.17
C ASN A 60 -0.97 15.93 -19.80
N ILE A 61 -2.19 15.92 -19.26
CA ILE A 61 -2.92 14.69 -18.90
C ILE A 61 -3.03 13.70 -20.06
N SER A 62 -3.09 14.18 -21.31
CA SER A 62 -3.08 13.32 -22.51
C SER A 62 -1.85 12.40 -22.61
N THR A 63 -0.76 12.72 -21.91
CA THR A 63 0.48 11.95 -21.86
C THR A 63 0.59 11.05 -20.62
N TYR A 64 -0.44 11.02 -19.77
CA TYR A 64 -0.46 10.20 -18.56
C TYR A 64 -0.48 8.71 -18.89
N LYS A 65 0.59 8.01 -18.50
CA LYS A 65 0.81 6.60 -18.88
C LYS A 65 0.38 5.59 -17.82
N ASN A 66 0.34 5.98 -16.54
CA ASN A 66 0.19 5.01 -15.45
C ASN A 66 -1.23 4.44 -15.44
N ASN A 67 -1.37 3.16 -15.79
CA ASN A 67 -2.63 2.43 -15.79
C ASN A 67 -2.41 0.98 -15.34
N SER A 68 -3.50 0.25 -15.14
CA SER A 68 -3.45 -1.14 -14.67
C SER A 68 -2.82 -2.09 -15.68
N GLU A 69 -2.95 -1.84 -16.99
CA GLU A 69 -2.35 -2.68 -18.03
C GLU A 69 -0.81 -2.63 -17.98
N ILE A 70 -0.24 -1.42 -17.88
CA ILE A 70 1.21 -1.22 -17.75
C ILE A 70 1.71 -1.84 -16.44
N MET A 71 1.04 -1.57 -15.33
CA MET A 71 1.41 -2.15 -14.03
C MET A 71 1.42 -3.68 -14.09
N CYS A 72 0.35 -4.31 -14.59
CA CYS A 72 0.28 -5.76 -14.74
C CYS A 72 1.41 -6.30 -15.61
N LYS A 73 1.72 -5.62 -16.72
CA LYS A 73 2.80 -5.99 -17.62
C LYS A 73 4.17 -5.91 -16.93
N GLU A 74 4.45 -4.82 -16.22
CA GLU A 74 5.73 -4.63 -15.51
C GLU A 74 5.94 -5.72 -14.44
N TYR A 75 4.90 -6.06 -13.68
CA TYR A 75 4.97 -7.18 -12.72
C TYR A 75 5.19 -8.51 -13.41
N TYR A 76 4.49 -8.78 -14.51
CA TYR A 76 4.66 -10.00 -15.29
C TYR A 76 6.09 -10.14 -15.82
N ASP A 77 6.61 -9.09 -16.45
CA ASP A 77 7.97 -9.06 -16.99
C ASP A 77 9.01 -9.27 -15.89
N LEU A 78 8.81 -8.64 -14.72
CA LEU A 78 9.66 -8.86 -13.55
C LEU A 78 9.65 -10.32 -13.11
N PHE A 79 8.50 -10.98 -13.04
CA PHE A 79 8.43 -12.40 -12.66
C PHE A 79 9.12 -13.30 -13.68
N CYS A 80 8.93 -13.05 -14.98
CA CYS A 80 9.63 -13.77 -16.03
C CYS A 80 11.15 -13.57 -15.96
N GLU A 81 11.61 -12.35 -15.65
CA GLU A 81 13.02 -12.07 -15.46
C GLU A 81 13.60 -12.80 -14.25
N LEU A 82 12.92 -12.77 -13.10
CA LEU A 82 13.36 -13.46 -11.90
C LEU A 82 13.45 -14.98 -12.08
N ASP A 83 12.49 -15.57 -12.80
CA ASP A 83 12.49 -16.98 -13.17
C ASP A 83 13.68 -17.32 -14.09
N ARG A 84 13.88 -16.52 -15.15
CA ARG A 84 15.02 -16.66 -16.08
C ARG A 84 16.37 -16.60 -15.37
N LEU A 85 16.53 -15.66 -14.44
CA LEU A 85 17.77 -15.48 -13.69
C LEU A 85 17.99 -16.60 -12.64
N GLN A 86 17.03 -17.51 -12.48
CA GLN A 86 17.00 -18.50 -11.40
C GLN A 86 17.28 -17.88 -10.03
N VAL A 87 16.84 -16.64 -9.83
CA VAL A 87 16.97 -15.94 -8.55
C VAL A 87 16.00 -16.62 -7.61
N LYS A 88 16.47 -17.69 -6.97
CA LYS A 88 15.79 -18.24 -5.80
C LYS A 88 15.88 -17.15 -4.75
N PRO A 89 14.75 -16.61 -4.25
CA PRO A 89 14.82 -15.70 -3.12
C PRO A 89 15.62 -16.41 -2.03
N LYS A 90 16.64 -15.74 -1.47
CA LYS A 90 17.28 -16.23 -0.25
C LYS A 90 16.19 -16.30 0.81
N SER A 91 15.67 -17.50 1.00
CA SER A 91 14.71 -17.82 2.02
C SER A 91 15.41 -17.65 3.36
N ASN A 92 15.28 -16.46 3.96
CA ASN A 92 15.51 -16.26 5.39
C ASN A 92 14.28 -16.68 6.21
N TYR A 93 13.30 -17.33 5.58
CA TYR A 93 12.26 -18.02 6.30
C TYR A 93 12.95 -19.09 7.13
N ASP A 94 12.92 -18.92 8.45
CA ASP A 94 13.17 -20.00 9.38
C ASP A 94 12.16 -21.08 8.99
N THR A 95 12.63 -22.15 8.35
CA THR A 95 11.85 -23.36 8.09
C THR A 95 11.58 -24.00 9.45
N LYS A 96 10.74 -23.35 10.26
CA LYS A 96 10.14 -23.96 11.44
C LYS A 96 9.55 -25.26 10.94
N ASN A 97 10.09 -26.35 11.45
CA ASN A 97 9.66 -27.68 11.05
C ASN A 97 8.13 -27.71 11.16
N LYS A 98 7.45 -28.13 10.09
CA LYS A 98 5.98 -28.16 10.03
C LYS A 98 5.37 -28.85 11.25
N PHE A 99 6.07 -29.86 11.79
CA PHE A 99 5.71 -30.49 13.05
C PHE A 99 5.77 -29.55 14.26
N ILE A 100 6.83 -28.76 14.41
CA ILE A 100 6.98 -27.79 15.50
C ILE A 100 5.87 -26.73 15.42
N PHE A 101 5.59 -26.20 14.22
CA PHE A 101 4.49 -25.24 14.03
C PHE A 101 3.13 -25.83 14.40
N LEU A 102 2.82 -27.05 13.92
CA LEU A 102 1.57 -27.73 14.26
C LEU A 102 1.49 -28.03 15.76
N PHE A 103 2.59 -28.44 16.38
CA PHE A 103 2.66 -28.69 17.82
C PHE A 103 2.41 -27.40 18.62
N GLU A 104 3.09 -26.30 18.30
CA GLU A 104 2.87 -24.98 18.91
C GLU A 104 1.40 -24.53 18.77
N TYR A 105 0.80 -24.75 17.60
CA TYR A 105 -0.61 -24.42 17.34
C TYR A 105 -1.58 -25.24 18.20
N TYR A 106 -1.42 -26.57 18.24
CA TYR A 106 -2.31 -27.41 19.05
C TYR A 106 -2.08 -27.21 20.55
N PHE A 107 -0.83 -27.00 20.98
CA PHE A 107 -0.50 -26.71 22.37
C PHE A 107 -1.07 -25.37 22.84
N SER A 108 -0.91 -24.31 22.05
CA SER A 108 -1.49 -23.00 22.39
C SER A 108 -3.02 -23.06 22.45
N LYS A 109 -3.65 -23.80 21.53
CA LYS A 109 -5.10 -24.01 21.53
C LYS A 109 -5.57 -24.75 22.79
N THR A 110 -4.95 -25.87 23.17
CA THR A 110 -5.31 -26.61 24.38
C THR A 110 -5.02 -25.80 25.65
N PHE A 111 -3.88 -25.10 25.72
CA PHE A 111 -3.55 -24.22 26.83
C PHE A 111 -4.58 -23.09 27.02
N LEU A 112 -5.10 -22.52 25.93
CA LEU A 112 -6.16 -21.52 25.99
C LEU A 112 -7.47 -22.09 26.57
N TYR A 113 -7.83 -23.33 26.21
CA TYR A 113 -9.00 -24.01 26.80
C TYR A 113 -8.79 -24.30 28.29
N PHE A 114 -7.62 -24.79 28.68
CA PHE A 114 -7.29 -25.06 30.09
C PHE A 114 -7.29 -23.78 30.93
N SER A 115 -6.67 -22.70 30.45
CA SER A 115 -6.64 -21.42 31.17
C SER A 115 -8.05 -20.82 31.33
N LYS A 116 -8.92 -20.93 30.33
CA LYS A 116 -10.34 -20.55 30.45
C LYS A 116 -11.07 -21.39 31.50
N SER A 117 -10.90 -22.71 31.49
CA SER A 117 -11.52 -23.61 32.47
C SER A 117 -11.03 -23.32 33.89
N PHE A 118 -9.73 -23.09 34.08
CA PHE A 118 -9.14 -22.76 35.37
C PHE A 118 -9.64 -21.40 35.90
N ASN A 119 -9.78 -20.40 35.02
CA ASN A 119 -10.36 -19.11 35.38
C ASN A 119 -11.85 -19.22 35.76
N GLN A 120 -12.62 -20.12 35.15
CA GLN A 120 -14.00 -20.41 35.56
C GLN A 120 -14.07 -21.06 36.95
N ILE A 121 -13.22 -22.06 37.21
CA ILE A 121 -13.14 -22.72 38.54
C ILE A 121 -12.74 -21.71 39.62
N LYS A 122 -11.76 -20.85 39.37
CA LYS A 122 -11.38 -19.76 40.29
C LYS A 122 -12.51 -18.77 40.56
N LYS A 123 -13.39 -18.50 39.59
CA LYS A 123 -14.58 -17.66 39.80
C LYS A 123 -15.62 -18.34 40.67
N MET A 124 -15.81 -19.66 40.51
CA MET A 124 -16.76 -20.44 41.31
C MET A 124 -16.31 -20.61 42.77
N GLN A 125 -15.00 -20.69 43.03
CA GLN A 125 -14.43 -20.79 44.39
C GLN A 125 -14.38 -19.45 45.15
N LYS A 126 -14.78 -18.34 44.52
CA LYS A 126 -14.80 -16.98 45.11
C LYS A 126 -16.21 -16.50 45.49
N LEU A 127 -17.19 -17.40 45.42
CA LEU A 127 -18.55 -17.30 45.99
C LEU A 127 -18.59 -18.10 47.29
#